data_AF-A0A2K3KLT6-F1
#
_entry.id   AF-A0A2K3KLT6-F1
#
_cell.length_a   1.000
_cell.length_b   1.000
_cell.length_c   1.000
_cell.angle_alpha   90.00
_cell.angle_beta   90.00
_cell.angle_gamma   90.00
#
_symmetry.space_group_name_H-M   'P 1'
#
loop_
_entity.id
_entity.type
_entity.pdbx_description
1 polymer ?
#
loop_
_entity_poly.entity_id
_entity_poly.type
_entity_poly.pdbx_seq_one_letter_code
_entity_poly.pdbx_strand_id
1 'polypeptide(L)'
;MSPFATCTRCGLQDESFLHYIWNCEFSRSLWNHIGFNNLDFFSTIDVYDWLKLGATGSQAVIFSAGVWWSLRHYNLMCLNNETWSLSRLSFNI
;
A
#
# COMPACT_ATOMS: atom_id res chain seq x y z
N MET A 1 -16.63 -7.38 20.63
CA MET A 1 -15.71 -6.56 19.82
C MET A 1 -14.66 -7.51 19.27
N SER A 2 -14.61 -7.72 17.95
CA SER A 2 -13.49 -8.48 17.38
C SER A 2 -12.19 -7.74 17.72
N PRO A 3 -11.14 -8.42 18.19
CA PRO A 3 -9.83 -7.79 18.25
C PRO A 3 -9.48 -7.35 16.83
N PHE A 4 -9.22 -6.06 16.63
CA PHE A 4 -8.59 -5.65 15.39
C PHE A 4 -7.23 -6.35 15.37
N ALA A 5 -7.02 -7.19 14.35
CA ALA A 5 -5.75 -7.84 14.18
C ALA A 5 -4.70 -6.74 13.98
N THR A 6 -3.64 -6.77 14.76
CA THR A 6 -2.50 -5.88 14.53
C THR A 6 -1.91 -6.20 13.17
N CYS A 7 -1.58 -5.17 12.38
CA CYS A 7 -1.04 -5.34 11.04
C CYS A 7 0.17 -6.28 11.05
N THR A 8 0.07 -7.38 10.31
CA THR A 8 1.10 -8.42 10.23
C THR A 8 2.43 -7.95 9.65
N ARG A 9 2.45 -6.80 8.96
CA ARG A 9 3.65 -6.20 8.36
C ARG A 9 4.41 -5.30 9.32
N CYS A 10 3.73 -4.40 10.03
CA CYS A 10 4.39 -3.41 10.89
C CYS A 10 4.27 -3.75 12.38
N GLY A 11 3.27 -4.51 12.81
CA GLY A 11 3.04 -4.82 14.23
C GLY A 11 2.61 -3.64 15.09
N LEU A 12 2.31 -2.46 14.50
CA LEU A 12 2.13 -1.20 15.23
C LEU A 12 0.69 -0.67 15.23
N GLN A 13 -0.07 -0.88 14.16
CA GLN A 13 -1.44 -0.35 14.02
C GLN A 13 -2.43 -1.46 13.70
N ASP A 14 -3.71 -1.17 13.96
CA ASP A 14 -4.81 -2.01 13.53
C ASP A 14 -4.77 -2.22 12.03
N GLU A 15 -4.92 -3.48 11.62
CA GLU A 15 -4.95 -3.83 10.21
C GLU A 15 -6.21 -3.25 9.57
N SER A 16 -5.99 -2.33 8.65
CA SER A 16 -7.01 -1.87 7.73
C SER A 16 -6.47 -1.92 6.31
N PHE A 17 -7.38 -2.06 5.36
CA PHE A 17 -7.09 -1.97 3.94
C PHE A 17 -6.24 -0.74 3.58
N LEU A 18 -6.58 0.42 4.15
CA LEU A 18 -5.89 1.69 3.90
C LEU A 18 -4.51 1.72 4.54
N HIS A 19 -4.39 1.23 5.78
CA HIS A 19 -3.09 1.06 6.40
C HIS A 19 -2.20 0.16 5.54
N TYR A 20 -2.73 -0.97 5.06
CA TYR A 20 -1.97 -1.93 4.27
C TYR A 20 -1.52 -1.39 2.90
N ILE A 21 -2.31 -0.57 2.23
CA ILE A 21 -1.95 -0.09 0.88
C ILE A 21 -1.11 1.17 0.94
N TRP A 22 -1.33 2.04 1.93
CA TRP A 22 -0.78 3.40 1.90
C TRP A 22 0.13 3.71 3.10
N ASN A 23 -0.35 3.51 4.32
CA ASN A 23 0.30 4.08 5.52
C ASN A 23 1.23 3.11 6.29
N CYS A 24 1.26 1.82 5.95
CA CYS A 24 2.18 0.85 6.52
C CYS A 24 3.63 1.13 6.07
N GLU A 25 4.62 0.94 6.94
CA GLU A 25 6.05 1.18 6.60
C GLU A 25 6.51 0.38 5.37
N PHE A 26 6.06 -0.86 5.24
CA PHE A 26 6.31 -1.69 4.06
C PHE A 26 5.74 -1.04 2.80
N SER A 27 4.53 -0.50 2.89
CA SER A 27 3.83 0.11 1.76
C SER A 27 4.46 1.44 1.38
N ARG A 28 4.90 2.25 2.36
CA ARG A 28 5.72 3.43 2.09
C ARG A 28 7.00 3.06 1.35
N SER A 29 7.67 2.00 1.77
CA SER A 29 8.86 1.49 1.10
C SER A 29 8.57 1.05 -0.34
N LEU A 30 7.43 0.41 -0.59
CA LEU A 30 6.97 0.04 -1.93
C LEU A 30 6.75 1.26 -2.82
N TRP A 31 5.95 2.22 -2.34
CA TRP A 31 5.66 3.46 -3.05
C TRP A 31 6.93 4.23 -3.41
N ASN A 32 7.87 4.33 -2.45
CA ASN A 32 9.18 4.92 -2.69
C ASN A 32 9.96 4.17 -3.80
N HIS A 33 9.98 2.84 -3.71
CA HIS A 33 10.70 1.99 -4.66
C HIS A 33 10.17 2.07 -6.10
N ILE A 34 8.88 2.36 -6.29
CA ILE A 34 8.26 2.53 -7.62
C ILE A 34 8.15 4.00 -8.07
N GLY A 35 8.80 4.93 -7.35
CA GLY A 35 8.97 6.32 -7.78
C GLY A 35 8.12 7.38 -7.06
N PHE A 36 7.26 7.00 -6.11
CA PHE A 36 6.47 7.92 -5.29
C PHE A 36 7.21 8.30 -4.00
N ASN A 37 8.32 9.03 -4.16
CA ASN A 37 9.21 9.44 -3.06
C ASN A 37 8.86 10.80 -2.43
N ASN A 38 7.81 11.47 -2.91
CA ASN A 38 7.46 12.80 -2.40
C ASN A 38 6.85 12.68 -0.99
N LEU A 39 7.34 13.49 -0.03
CA LEU A 39 6.76 13.60 1.30
C LEU A 39 5.26 13.99 1.25
N ASP A 40 4.86 14.78 0.26
CA ASP A 40 3.47 15.18 0.06
C ASP A 40 2.53 14.00 -0.26
N PHE A 41 3.09 12.93 -0.83
CA PHE A 41 2.35 11.72 -1.18
C PHE A 41 1.86 10.94 0.06
N PHE A 42 2.59 11.05 1.17
CA PHE A 42 2.24 10.40 2.44
C PHE A 42 1.62 11.37 3.46
N SER A 43 1.66 12.68 3.19
CA SER A 43 1.11 13.71 4.08
C SER A 43 -0.34 14.09 3.75
N THR A 44 -0.93 13.53 2.68
CA THR A 44 -2.33 13.82 2.32
C THR A 44 -3.24 13.42 3.47
N ILE A 45 -4.09 14.35 3.93
CA ILE A 45 -4.93 14.14 5.13
C ILE A 45 -6.13 13.23 4.81
N ASP A 46 -6.57 13.20 3.55
CA ASP A 46 -7.69 12.38 3.09
C ASP A 46 -7.25 11.33 2.04
N VAL A 47 -7.68 10.09 2.25
CA VAL A 47 -7.54 8.97 1.31
C VAL A 47 -8.18 9.29 -0.03
N TYR A 48 -9.33 9.97 -0.02
CA TYR A 48 -10.02 10.35 -1.25
C TYR A 48 -9.14 11.26 -2.11
N ASP A 49 -8.51 12.26 -1.50
CA ASP A 49 -7.58 13.15 -2.19
C ASP A 49 -6.33 12.40 -2.65
N TRP A 50 -5.81 11.47 -1.83
CA TRP A 50 -4.69 10.63 -2.23
C TRP A 50 -5.00 9.78 -3.48
N LEU A 51 -6.15 9.10 -3.50
CA LEU A 51 -6.62 8.32 -4.64
C LEU A 51 -6.84 9.20 -5.88
N LYS A 52 -7.46 10.37 -5.69
CA LYS A 52 -7.75 11.31 -6.78
C LYS A 52 -6.47 11.87 -7.40
N LEU A 53 -5.51 12.28 -6.58
CA LEU A 53 -4.22 12.79 -7.04
C LEU A 53 -3.41 11.70 -7.74
N GLY A 54 -3.38 10.49 -7.18
CA GLY A 54 -2.71 9.35 -7.77
C GLY A 54 -3.32 8.95 -9.12
N ALA A 55 -4.64 8.87 -9.21
CA ALA A 55 -5.35 8.41 -10.42
C ALA A 55 -5.43 9.46 -11.54
N THR A 56 -5.26 10.75 -11.24
CA THR A 56 -5.28 11.83 -12.26
C THR A 56 -3.91 12.42 -12.56
N GLY A 57 -2.86 12.01 -11.84
CA GLY A 57 -1.50 12.50 -12.00
C GLY A 57 -0.77 11.94 -13.23
N SER A 58 0.43 12.48 -13.49
CA SER A 58 1.29 12.05 -14.60
C SER A 58 1.76 10.60 -14.52
N GLN A 59 1.71 9.99 -13.32
CA GLN A 59 2.07 8.60 -13.05
C GLN A 59 0.85 7.71 -12.76
N ALA A 60 -0.34 8.09 -13.22
CA ALA A 60 -1.59 7.39 -12.91
C ALA A 60 -1.55 5.88 -13.21
N VAL A 61 -0.89 5.46 -14.29
CA VAL A 61 -0.77 4.02 -14.63
C VAL A 61 0.05 3.27 -13.58
N ILE A 62 1.22 3.82 -13.19
CA ILE A 62 2.10 3.23 -12.16
C ILE A 62 1.38 3.25 -10.81
N PHE A 63 0.66 4.33 -10.51
CA PHE A 63 -0.16 4.43 -9.30
C PHE A 63 -1.23 3.32 -9.25
N SER A 64 -2.02 3.18 -10.30
CA SER A 64 -3.05 2.14 -10.40
C SER A 64 -2.45 0.73 -10.30
N ALA A 65 -1.31 0.48 -10.93
CA ALA A 65 -0.58 -0.78 -10.82
C ALA A 65 -0.12 -1.03 -9.37
N GLY A 66 0.45 -0.03 -8.70
CA GLY A 66 0.86 -0.11 -7.30
C GLY A 66 -0.30 -0.42 -6.35
N VAL A 67 -1.46 0.22 -6.55
CA VAL A 67 -2.69 -0.07 -5.79
C VAL A 67 -3.14 -1.50 -6.06
N TRP A 68 -3.25 -1.91 -7.32
CA TRP A 68 -3.70 -3.24 -7.72
C TRP A 68 -2.80 -4.36 -7.17
N TRP A 69 -1.49 -4.21 -7.27
CA TRP A 69 -0.54 -5.22 -6.78
C TRP A 69 -0.48 -5.27 -5.27
N SER A 70 -0.59 -4.12 -4.58
CA SER A 70 -0.73 -4.08 -3.12
C SER A 70 -1.99 -4.78 -2.66
N LEU A 71 -3.11 -4.55 -3.34
CA LEU A 71 -4.39 -5.22 -3.13
C LEU A 71 -4.30 -6.73 -3.32
N ARG A 72 -3.72 -7.15 -4.44
CA ARG A 72 -3.54 -8.57 -4.74
C ARG A 72 -2.70 -9.24 -3.66
N HIS A 73 -1.64 -8.58 -3.22
CA HIS A 73 -0.79 -9.11 -2.16
C HIS A 73 -1.51 -9.20 -0.81
N TYR A 74 -2.34 -8.21 -0.46
CA TYR A 74 -3.22 -8.29 0.71
C TYR A 74 -4.12 -9.52 0.67
N ASN A 75 -4.81 -9.73 -0.45
CA ASN A 75 -5.71 -10.86 -0.63
C ASN A 75 -4.97 -12.21 -0.53
N LEU A 76 -3.76 -12.31 -1.08
CA LEU A 76 -2.94 -13.51 -0.97
C LEU A 76 -2.50 -13.78 0.47
N MET A 77 -2.19 -12.75 1.25
CA MET A 77 -1.91 -12.91 2.68
C MET A 77 -3.14 -13.41 3.44
N CYS A 78 -4.30 -12.80 3.23
CA CYS A 78 -5.53 -13.17 3.95
C CYS A 78 -6.05 -14.58 3.57
N LEU A 79 -5.93 -14.98 2.30
CA LEU A 79 -6.49 -16.24 1.81
C LEU A 79 -5.50 -17.41 1.85
N ASN A 80 -4.21 -17.15 1.57
CA ASN A 80 -3.20 -18.19 1.39
C ASN A 80 -2.05 -18.11 2.41
N ASN A 81 -2.07 -17.14 3.31
CA ASN A 81 -0.99 -16.88 4.29
C ASN A 81 0.40 -16.69 3.62
N GLU A 82 0.43 -16.19 2.37
CA GLU A 82 1.66 -16.00 1.60
C GLU A 82 2.15 -14.54 1.70
N THR A 83 3.36 -14.33 2.19
CA THR A 83 4.03 -13.02 2.25
C THR A 83 5.02 -12.85 1.08
N TRP A 84 5.00 -11.70 0.43
CA TRP A 84 5.94 -11.36 -0.65
C TRP A 84 6.95 -10.32 -0.14
N SER A 85 8.21 -10.48 -0.56
CA SER A 85 9.23 -9.47 -0.32
C SER A 85 8.93 -8.19 -1.10
N LEU A 86 9.49 -7.07 -0.63
CA LEU A 86 9.42 -5.79 -1.31
C LEU A 86 9.87 -5.88 -2.78
N SER A 87 10.98 -6.58 -3.03
CA SER A 87 11.53 -6.79 -4.38
C SER A 87 10.63 -7.60 -5.29
N ARG A 88 9.98 -8.66 -4.76
CA ARG A 88 9.04 -9.49 -5.53
C ARG A 88 7.80 -8.67 -5.89
N LEU A 89 7.30 -7.86 -4.97
CA LEU A 89 6.11 -7.04 -5.22
C LEU A 89 6.40 -5.90 -6.20
N SER A 90 7.51 -5.19 -6.03
CA SER A 90 7.88 -4.08 -6.93
C SER A 90 8.24 -4.54 -8.34
N PHE A 91 8.81 -5.73 -8.51
CA PHE A 91 9.09 -6.31 -9.84
C PHE A 91 7.82 -6.52 -10.69
N ASN A 92 6.65 -6.66 -10.06
CA ASN A 92 5.40 -6.89 -10.77
C ASN A 92 4.67 -5.59 -11.18
N ILE A 93 5.16 -4.42 -10.72
CA ILE A 93 4.57 -3.09 -10.95
C ILE A 93 5.32 -2.40 -12.06
#